data_AF-A0A8D5JSH0-F1
#
_entry.id   AF-A0A8D5JSH0-F1
#
_cell.length_a   1.000
_cell.length_b   1.000
_cell.length_c   1.000
_cell.angle_alpha   90.00
_cell.angle_beta   90.00
_cell.angle_gamma   90.00
#
_symmetry.space_group_name_H-M   'P 1'
#
loop_
_entity.id
_entity.type
_entity.pdbx_description
1 polymer ?
#
loop_
_entity_poly.entity_id
_entity_poly.type
_entity_poly.pdbx_seq_one_letter_code
_entity_poly.pdbx_strand_id
1 'polypeptide(L)' 'MDRSDMVAELMEDFGYESERFNLTWVSSAEPDKFVEAVTEMTTRIKKLGPVNGEQTPVV' A
#
# COMPACT_ATOMS: atom_id res chain seq x y z
N MET A 1 7.32 17.14 8.07
CA MET A 1 7.55 15.83 7.44
C MET A 1 7.31 14.80 8.52
N ASP A 2 6.22 14.08 8.40
CA ASP A 2 5.86 13.03 9.36
C ASP A 2 6.50 11.71 8.95
N ARG A 3 6.44 10.71 9.84
CA ARG A 3 7.05 9.40 9.57
C ARG A 3 6.47 8.73 8.32
N SER A 4 5.19 8.95 8.03
CA SER A 4 4.55 8.44 6.81
C SER A 4 5.19 9.00 5.54
N ASP A 5 5.53 10.29 5.56
CA ASP A 5 6.13 10.97 4.41
C ASP A 5 7.54 10.42 4.16
N MET A 6 8.31 10.20 5.23
CA MET A 6 9.64 9.59 5.15
C MET A 6 9.60 8.16 4.61
N VAL A 7 8.57 7.38 4.95
CA VAL A 7 8.40 6.02 4.42
C VAL A 7 8.09 6.06 2.92
N ALA A 8 7.23 6.98 2.49
CA ALA A 8 6.92 7.14 1.06
C ALA A 8 8.15 7.54 0.25
N GLU A 9 8.95 8.49 0.72
CA GLU A 9 10.20 8.91 0.07
C GLU A 9 11.23 7.77 0.01
N LEU A 10 11.41 7.04 1.13
CA LEU A 10 12.34 5.91 1.19
C LEU A 10 11.94 4.77 0.22
N MET A 11 10.65 4.59 -0.03
CA MET A 11 10.19 3.62 -1.01
C MET A 11 10.63 4.00 -2.42
N GLU A 12 10.50 5.27 -2.80
CA GLU A 12 10.97 5.77 -4.09
C GLU A 12 12.49 5.63 -4.21
N ASP A 13 13.24 5.95 -3.16
CA ASP A 13 14.71 5.80 -3.11
C ASP A 13 15.18 4.35 -3.34
N PHE A 14 14.40 3.37 -2.88
CA PHE A 14 14.67 1.95 -3.11
C PHE A 14 14.10 1.40 -4.42
N GLY A 15 13.47 2.25 -5.25
CA GLY A 15 12.91 1.87 -6.55
C GLY A 15 11.53 1.22 -6.47
N TYR A 16 10.82 1.39 -5.36
CA TYR A 16 9.42 0.99 -5.24
C TYR A 16 8.50 2.16 -5.63
N GLU A 17 7.38 1.82 -6.25
CA GLU A 17 6.30 2.75 -6.56
C GLU A 17 5.63 3.22 -5.27
N SER A 18 5.52 4.54 -5.05
CA SER A 18 4.99 5.10 -3.81
C SER A 18 3.52 4.74 -3.57
N GLU A 19 2.77 4.39 -4.62
CA GLU A 19 1.41 3.86 -4.54
C GLU A 19 1.29 2.54 -3.77
N ARG A 20 2.42 1.84 -3.53
CA ARG A 20 2.47 0.63 -2.71
C ARG A 20 2.40 0.90 -1.21
N PHE A 21 2.38 2.16 -0.80
CA PHE A 21 2.12 2.57 0.59
C PHE A 21 0.88 3.47 0.66
N ASN A 22 0.07 3.24 1.69
CA ASN A 22 -1.13 3.99 1.95
C ASN A 22 -1.40 4.03 3.45
N LEU A 23 -1.66 5.22 3.99
CA LEU A 23 -2.05 5.40 5.38
C LEU A 23 -3.52 5.82 5.43
N THR A 24 -4.34 5.08 6.16
CA THR A 24 -5.75 5.41 6.35
C THR A 24 -6.13 5.30 7.82
N TRP A 25 -6.69 6.40 8.35
CA TRP A 25 -7.21 6.44 9.72
C TRP A 25 -8.64 5.90 9.74
N VAL A 26 -8.83 4.81 10.48
CA VAL A 26 -10.13 4.14 10.63
C VAL A 26 -10.41 3.99 12.13
N SER A 27 -11.57 4.47 12.58
CA SER A 27 -12.06 4.23 13.93
C SER A 27 -12.78 2.88 14.04
N SER A 28 -12.99 2.39 15.26
CA SER A 28 -13.72 1.13 15.50
C SER A 28 -15.20 1.17 15.08
N ALA A 29 -15.74 2.36 14.81
CA ALA A 29 -17.13 2.56 14.40
C ALA A 29 -17.31 2.68 12.88
N GLU A 30 -16.24 2.55 12.09
CA GLU A 30 -16.26 2.71 10.63
C GLU A 30 -15.87 1.39 9.89
N PRO A 31 -16.63 0.29 10.04
CA PRO A 31 -16.30 -0.98 9.40
C PRO A 31 -16.32 -0.89 7.86
N ASP A 32 -17.27 -0.14 7.28
CA ASP A 32 -17.38 0.00 5.83
C ASP A 32 -16.16 0.72 5.24
N LYS A 33 -15.65 1.75 5.94
CA LYS A 33 -14.43 2.48 5.55
C LYS A 33 -13.19 1.59 5.61
N PHE A 34 -13.12 0.69 6.60
CA PHE A 34 -12.04 -0.29 6.65
C PHE A 34 -12.08 -1.24 5.46
N VAL A 35 -13.28 -1.78 5.15
CA VAL A 35 -13.48 -2.67 4.00
C VAL A 35 -13.09 -1.97 2.71
N GLU A 36 -13.52 -0.72 2.51
CA GLU A 36 -13.17 0.10 1.36
C GLU A 36 -11.65 0.30 1.26
N ALA A 37 -11.00 0.78 2.33
CA ALA A 37 -9.56 1.06 2.33
C ALA A 37 -8.71 -0.18 1.99
N VAL A 38 -9.05 -1.34 2.58
CA VAL A 38 -8.36 -2.60 2.29
C VAL A 38 -8.62 -3.07 0.85
N THR A 39 -9.86 -2.92 0.36
CA THR A 39 -10.25 -3.32 -1.00
C THR A 39 -9.52 -2.47 -2.05
N GLU A 40 -9.47 -1.16 -1.85
CA GLU A 40 -8.77 -0.23 -2.72
C GLU A 40 -7.27 -0.51 -2.75
N MET A 41 -6.65 -0.66 -1.58
CA MET A 41 -5.23 -0.99 -1.48
C MET A 41 -4.91 -2.31 -2.19
N THR A 42 -5.71 -3.35 -1.94
CA THR A 42 -5.54 -4.66 -2.58
C THR A 42 -5.68 -4.57 -4.10
N THR A 43 -6.69 -3.83 -4.58
CA THR A 43 -6.93 -3.63 -6.02
C THR A 43 -5.77 -2.87 -6.66
N ARG A 44 -5.23 -1.87 -5.97
CA ARG A 44 -4.07 -1.09 -6.42
C ARG A 44 -2.82 -1.95 -6.57
N ILE A 45 -2.49 -2.74 -5.54
CA ILE A 45 -1.33 -3.66 -5.59
C ILE A 45 -1.49 -4.71 -6.69
N LYS A 46 -2.70 -5.27 -6.86
CA LYS A 46 -2.98 -6.22 -7.96
C LYS A 46 -2.75 -5.61 -9.34
N LYS A 47 -3.07 -4.32 -9.52
CA LYS A 47 -2.83 -3.59 -10.78
C LYS A 47 -1.34 -3.32 -11.01
N LEU A 48 -0.59 -2.98 -9.96
CA LEU A 48 0.85 -2.75 -10.03
C LEU A 48 1.64 -4.06 -10.25
N GLY A 49 1.08 -5.19 -9.83
CA GLY A 49 1.73 -6.50 -9.93
C GLY A 49 2.87 -6.68 -8.93
N PRO A 50 3.60 -7.80 -9.03
CA PRO A 50 4.75 -8.09 -8.16
C PRO A 50 5.82 -7.03 -8.29
N VAL A 51 6.53 -6.76 -7.20
CA VAL A 51 7.72 -5.90 -7.21
C VAL A 51 8.75 -6.48 -8.19
N ASN A 52 9.31 -5.64 -9.06
CA ASN A 52 10.35 -6.02 -10.03
C ASN A 52 9.96 -7.13 -11.01
N GLY A 53 8.66 -7.46 -11.13
CA GLY A 53 8.19 -8.56 -11.98
C GLY A 53 8.56 -9.96 -11.46
N GLU A 54 9.13 -10.08 -10.26
CA GLU A 54 9.49 -11.36 -9.66
C GLU A 54 8.23 -12.03 -9.11
N GLN A 55 7.84 -13.16 -9.69
CA GLN A 55 6.79 -14.01 -9.12
C GLN A 55 7.36 -14.69 -7.89
N THR A 56 7.08 -14.15 -6.69
CA THR A 56 7.31 -14.91 -5.46
C THR A 56 6.36 -16.11 -5.50
N PRO A 57 6.84 -17.35 -5.32
CA PRO A 57 5.97 -18.50 -5.23
C PRO A 57 5.06 -18.29 -4.02
N VAL A 58 3.75 -18.22 -4.28
CA VAL A 58 2.75 -18.24 -3.21
C VAL A 58 2.81 -19.65 -2.64
N VAL A 59 3.36 -19.78 -1.43
CA VAL A 59 3.37 -21.03 -0.65
C VAL A 59 1.97 -21.46 -0.26
#